data_AF-A0A9D5VHF8-F1
#
_entry.id   AF-A0A9D5VHF8-F1
#
_cell.length_a   1.000
_cell.length_b   1.000
_cell.length_c   1.000
_cell.angle_alpha   90.00
_cell.angle_beta   90.00
_cell.angle_gamma   90.00
#
_symmetry.space_group_name_H-M   'P 1'
#
loop_
_entity.id
_entity.type
_entity.pdbx_description
1 polymer ?
#
loop_
_entity_poly.entity_id
_entity_poly.type
_entity_poly.pdbx_seq_one_letter_code
_entity_poly.pdbx_strand_id
1 'polypeptide(L)'
;MFKQLLSFLLFMILLPYALMAQVSSGNKFSLDAKSVQKIMQDLSRTHSDSDYYLNPDIAAKVKERFVLPSQEEILTLRSIKKIDEQRKNTQSLQAQPIDFSQYPESIDLRARDTKVKSQFGGTCTTFGLVAAIENLINNSYNIPDPNSSELSERHFWSTYGVYSVESAIASAKKNYITEEAYWPIDRSSPYSGYLDHAHTKLIDPLYIDDSVEKVIQSLVRGHPVYLGTSTTAGMSSCAAVISPYSKANGGGHALSIVGYRQDKSIEGGGYFIIKNSWGSDCGDSGYQYLPFYHCMRSDLYCMMWEIDKVETEFGNQTAATFDPGQVKASFAYYRRAFQYYYRVTLVMEGPQKQLKLIDNVTYTLSSSGNNKSISSENFVTGFSWFFQSRTINFPVIVTVKLKSGEVFTYNLTVK
;
A
#
# COMPACT_ATOMS: atom_id res chain seq x y z
N MET A 1 -37.19 -9.18 40.04
CA MET A 1 -36.11 -8.24 39.65
C MET A 1 -35.44 -8.61 38.32
N PHE A 2 -34.95 -9.84 38.10
CA PHE A 2 -34.20 -10.18 36.87
C PHE A 2 -35.04 -10.14 35.56
N LYS A 3 -36.31 -10.55 35.60
CA LYS A 3 -37.24 -10.43 34.46
C LYS A 3 -37.53 -8.97 34.06
N GLN A 4 -37.60 -8.06 35.03
CA GLN A 4 -37.78 -6.63 34.75
C GLN A 4 -36.49 -6.01 34.18
N LEU A 5 -35.31 -6.46 34.62
CA LEU A 5 -34.03 -6.01 34.08
C LEU A 5 -33.83 -6.46 32.62
N LEU A 6 -34.19 -7.69 32.27
CA LEU A 6 -34.04 -8.22 30.91
C LEU A 6 -35.03 -7.58 29.94
N SER A 7 -36.29 -7.38 30.35
CA SER A 7 -37.27 -6.63 29.55
C SER A 7 -36.86 -5.18 29.36
N PHE A 8 -36.25 -4.55 30.37
CA PHE A 8 -35.72 -3.18 30.27
C PHE A 8 -34.49 -3.11 29.36
N LEU A 9 -33.62 -4.13 29.38
CA LEU A 9 -32.46 -4.22 28.48
C LEU A 9 -32.89 -4.44 27.02
N LEU A 10 -33.84 -5.34 26.76
CA LEU A 10 -34.40 -5.54 25.42
C LEU A 10 -35.17 -4.32 24.93
N PHE A 11 -35.84 -3.58 25.81
CA PHE A 11 -36.48 -2.31 25.46
C PHE A 11 -35.43 -1.23 25.13
N MET A 12 -34.36 -1.11 25.91
CA MET A 12 -33.23 -0.20 25.64
C MET A 12 -32.47 -0.57 24.36
N ILE A 13 -32.42 -1.86 24.00
CA ILE A 13 -31.77 -2.32 22.76
C ILE A 13 -32.72 -2.18 21.58
N LEU A 14 -34.02 -2.45 21.68
CA LEU A 14 -34.91 -2.44 20.52
C LEU A 14 -35.57 -1.08 20.24
N LEU A 15 -35.76 -0.23 21.25
CA LEU A 15 -36.40 1.09 21.11
C LEU A 15 -35.57 2.06 20.24
N PRO A 16 -34.22 2.14 20.34
CA PRO A 16 -33.42 2.92 19.41
C PRO A 16 -33.51 2.40 17.98
N TYR A 17 -33.68 1.10 17.77
CA TYR A 17 -33.76 0.46 16.45
C TYR A 17 -35.13 0.69 15.80
N ALA A 18 -36.21 0.72 16.59
CA ALA A 18 -37.53 1.10 16.13
C ALA A 18 -37.62 2.60 15.78
N LEU A 19 -37.00 3.47 16.57
CA LEU A 19 -36.88 4.90 16.29
C LEU A 19 -35.98 5.18 15.07
N MET A 20 -34.91 4.41 14.85
CA MET A 20 -34.04 4.54 13.67
C MET A 20 -34.65 3.99 12.37
N ALA A 21 -35.54 2.99 12.45
CA ALA A 21 -36.33 2.54 11.29
C ALA A 21 -37.32 3.62 10.81
N GLN A 22 -37.80 4.47 11.72
CA GLN A 22 -38.73 5.56 11.43
C GLN A 22 -38.05 6.77 10.76
N VAL A 23 -36.74 6.96 10.96
CA VAL A 23 -35.98 8.10 10.42
C VAL A 23 -35.30 7.79 9.08
N SER A 24 -35.12 6.51 8.71
CA SER A 24 -34.22 6.12 7.60
C SER A 24 -34.89 5.55 6.33
N SER A 25 -36.22 5.49 6.22
CA SER A 25 -36.84 4.80 5.09
C SER A 25 -38.00 5.56 4.44
N GLY A 26 -37.65 6.41 3.46
CA GLY A 26 -38.54 6.75 2.35
C GLY A 26 -38.82 5.57 1.40
N ASN A 27 -38.32 4.35 1.70
CA ASN A 27 -38.66 3.12 1.00
C ASN A 27 -38.85 1.95 1.98
N LYS A 28 -40.06 1.39 1.98
CA LYS A 28 -40.60 0.33 2.84
C LYS A 28 -39.62 -0.81 3.18
N PHE A 29 -39.01 -0.73 4.35
CA PHE A 29 -38.77 -1.91 5.18
C PHE A 29 -39.46 -1.68 6.52
N SER A 30 -40.80 -1.75 6.53
CA SER A 30 -41.56 -1.83 7.77
C SER A 30 -41.57 -3.30 8.21
N LEU A 31 -40.83 -3.62 9.27
CA LEU A 31 -41.21 -4.76 10.10
C LEU A 31 -42.59 -4.41 10.68
N ASP A 32 -43.64 -5.00 10.14
CA ASP A 32 -44.98 -4.74 10.64
C ASP A 32 -45.10 -5.28 12.07
N ALA A 33 -45.89 -4.61 12.91
CA ALA A 33 -46.01 -4.94 14.32
C ALA A 33 -46.44 -6.40 14.58
N LYS A 34 -47.18 -7.03 13.65
CA LYS A 34 -47.56 -8.44 13.76
C LYS A 34 -46.38 -9.36 13.51
N SER A 35 -45.44 -9.00 12.63
CA SER A 35 -44.21 -9.77 12.40
C SER A 35 -43.29 -9.76 13.63
N VAL A 36 -43.16 -8.60 14.30
CA VAL A 36 -42.42 -8.49 15.57
C VAL A 36 -43.13 -9.25 16.69
N GLN A 37 -44.46 -9.16 16.75
CA GLN A 37 -45.27 -9.86 17.75
C GLN A 37 -45.24 -11.39 17.56
N LYS A 38 -45.15 -11.86 16.30
CA LYS A 38 -44.99 -13.28 15.98
C LYS A 38 -43.61 -13.80 16.38
N ILE A 39 -42.55 -13.05 16.13
CA ILE A 39 -41.18 -13.39 16.57
C ILE A 39 -41.12 -13.46 18.11
N MET A 40 -41.74 -12.49 18.80
CA MET A 40 -41.86 -12.49 20.26
C MET A 40 -42.68 -13.69 20.77
N GLN A 41 -43.77 -14.05 20.10
CA GLN A 41 -44.59 -15.21 20.45
C GLN A 41 -43.86 -16.54 20.22
N ASP A 42 -43.13 -16.67 19.12
CA ASP A 42 -42.35 -17.87 18.79
C ASP A 42 -41.15 -18.06 19.74
N LEU A 43 -40.53 -16.97 20.21
CA LEU A 43 -39.53 -16.98 21.29
C LEU A 43 -40.14 -17.35 22.65
N SER A 44 -41.38 -16.93 22.92
CA SER A 44 -42.07 -17.25 24.19
C SER A 44 -42.63 -18.68 24.24
N ARG A 45 -42.93 -19.30 23.08
CA ARG A 45 -43.50 -20.66 22.99
C ARG A 45 -42.46 -21.78 23.11
N THR A 46 -41.17 -21.46 23.01
CA THR A 46 -40.09 -22.45 22.97
C THR A 46 -39.43 -22.76 24.32
N HIS A 47 -39.97 -22.27 25.44
CA HIS A 47 -39.27 -22.35 26.73
C HIS A 47 -40.16 -22.91 27.85
N SER A 48 -40.26 -24.23 27.93
CA SER A 48 -40.33 -24.95 29.20
C SER A 48 -38.91 -25.35 29.59
N ASP A 49 -38.42 -24.80 30.70
CA ASP A 49 -37.30 -25.24 31.54
C ASP A 49 -36.25 -26.17 30.88
N SER A 50 -35.18 -25.59 30.32
CA SER A 50 -33.77 -25.98 30.49
C SER A 50 -32.89 -25.36 29.40
N ASP A 51 -31.69 -24.93 29.81
CA ASP A 51 -30.50 -24.58 29.02
C ASP A 51 -30.57 -23.43 28.00
N TYR A 52 -30.01 -22.29 28.43
CA TYR A 52 -29.70 -21.12 27.61
C TYR A 52 -28.54 -21.40 26.65
N TYR A 53 -28.84 -21.89 25.45
CA TYR A 53 -28.05 -21.62 24.24
C TYR A 53 -29.00 -21.40 23.06
N LEU A 54 -28.85 -20.26 22.37
CA LEU A 54 -29.51 -20.04 21.08
C LEU A 54 -29.22 -21.24 20.17
N ASN A 55 -30.28 -21.90 19.68
CA ASN A 55 -30.17 -23.00 18.73
C ASN A 55 -29.21 -22.60 17.59
N PRO A 56 -28.10 -23.32 17.37
CA PRO A 56 -27.08 -22.98 16.38
C PRO A 56 -27.65 -22.80 14.97
N ASP A 57 -28.68 -23.55 14.61
CA ASP A 57 -29.34 -23.44 13.30
C ASP A 57 -30.18 -22.17 13.17
N ILE A 58 -30.76 -21.68 14.27
CA ILE A 58 -31.48 -20.41 14.31
C ILE A 58 -30.47 -19.25 14.30
N ALA A 59 -29.39 -19.35 15.07
CA ALA A 59 -28.30 -18.38 15.05
C ALA A 59 -27.63 -18.30 13.66
N ALA A 60 -27.41 -19.45 13.00
CA ALA A 60 -26.89 -19.52 11.64
C ALA A 60 -27.86 -18.94 10.62
N LYS A 61 -29.16 -19.25 10.70
CA LYS A 61 -30.19 -18.66 9.82
C LYS A 61 -30.38 -17.17 10.00
N VAL A 62 -30.22 -16.64 11.22
CA VAL A 62 -30.21 -15.18 11.46
C VAL A 62 -28.95 -14.54 10.91
N LYS A 63 -27.78 -15.20 11.05
CA LYS A 63 -26.50 -14.72 10.51
C LYS A 63 -26.43 -14.74 8.97
N GLU A 64 -27.06 -15.73 8.33
CA GLU A 64 -27.20 -15.81 6.86
C GLU A 64 -28.20 -14.78 6.30
N ARG A 65 -29.26 -14.42 7.04
CA ARG A 65 -30.28 -13.46 6.58
C ARG A 65 -30.03 -12.01 6.97
N PHE A 66 -29.20 -11.76 7.97
CA PHE A 66 -28.83 -10.42 8.45
C PHE A 66 -27.31 -10.30 8.51
N VAL A 67 -26.67 -10.13 7.34
CA VAL A 67 -25.34 -9.53 7.28
C VAL A 67 -25.53 -8.05 7.57
N LEU A 68 -25.45 -7.68 8.85
CA LEU A 68 -25.42 -6.27 9.23
C LEU A 68 -24.09 -5.69 8.76
N PRO A 69 -24.11 -4.57 8.02
CA PRO A 69 -22.87 -3.97 7.59
C PRO A 69 -22.02 -3.59 8.80
N SER A 70 -20.71 -3.84 8.73
CA SER A 70 -19.78 -3.45 9.79
C SER A 70 -19.85 -1.92 10.01
N GLN A 71 -19.39 -1.41 11.16
CA GLN A 71 -19.31 0.05 11.34
C GLN A 71 -18.50 0.74 10.23
N GLU A 72 -17.56 0.02 9.63
CA GLU A 72 -16.70 0.45 8.53
C GLU A 72 -17.47 0.51 7.20
N GLU A 73 -18.31 -0.50 6.92
CA GLU A 73 -19.26 -0.46 5.80
C GLU A 73 -20.27 0.67 6.01
N ILE A 74 -20.71 0.93 7.23
CA ILE A 74 -21.60 2.05 7.54
C ILE A 74 -20.92 3.40 7.29
N LEU A 75 -19.66 3.58 7.68
CA LEU A 75 -18.91 4.82 7.42
C LEU A 75 -18.71 5.04 5.92
N THR A 76 -18.31 3.99 5.20
CA THR A 76 -18.16 4.00 3.74
C THR A 76 -19.51 4.31 3.07
N LEU A 77 -20.59 3.66 3.50
CA LEU A 77 -21.95 3.90 3.00
C LEU A 77 -22.45 5.32 3.32
N ARG A 78 -22.01 5.94 4.43
CA ARG A 78 -22.33 7.34 4.75
C ARG A 78 -21.60 8.30 3.82
N SER A 79 -20.31 8.07 3.55
CA SER A 79 -19.55 8.86 2.57
C SER A 79 -20.15 8.72 1.17
N ILE A 80 -20.51 7.50 0.75
CA ILE A 80 -21.21 7.23 -0.52
C ILE A 80 -22.57 7.95 -0.57
N LYS A 81 -23.39 7.87 0.48
CA LYS A 81 -24.69 8.58 0.52
C LYS A 81 -24.53 10.09 0.40
N LYS A 82 -23.50 10.66 1.02
CA LYS A 82 -23.20 12.09 0.92
C LYS A 82 -22.83 12.49 -0.51
N ILE A 83 -22.05 11.65 -1.20
CA ILE A 83 -21.71 11.82 -2.62
C ILE A 83 -22.99 11.72 -3.48
N ASP A 84 -23.84 10.72 -3.25
CA ASP A 84 -25.12 10.57 -3.97
C ASP A 84 -26.06 11.78 -3.79
N GLU A 85 -26.12 12.34 -2.58
CA GLU A 85 -26.88 13.57 -2.29
C GLU A 85 -26.29 14.79 -3.00
N GLN A 86 -24.96 14.95 -3.01
CA GLN A 86 -24.28 16.01 -3.76
C GLN A 86 -24.53 15.89 -5.26
N ARG A 87 -24.51 14.66 -5.82
CA ARG A 87 -24.81 14.39 -7.22
C ARG A 87 -26.25 14.73 -7.59
N LYS A 88 -27.24 14.34 -6.76
CA LYS A 88 -28.66 14.69 -6.99
C LYS A 88 -28.88 16.20 -7.03
N ASN A 89 -28.17 16.95 -6.19
CA ASN A 89 -28.24 18.41 -6.19
C ASN A 89 -27.57 19.02 -7.43
N THR A 90 -26.51 18.40 -7.95
CA THR A 90 -25.73 18.88 -9.11
C THR A 90 -26.34 18.47 -10.47
N GLN A 91 -27.05 17.34 -10.54
CA GLN A 91 -27.72 16.81 -11.75
C GLN A 91 -28.89 17.69 -12.26
N SER A 92 -29.27 18.75 -11.55
CA SER A 92 -30.26 19.73 -12.02
C SER A 92 -29.75 20.67 -13.13
N LEU A 93 -28.46 20.60 -13.47
CA LEU A 93 -27.83 21.31 -14.57
C LEU A 93 -27.47 20.29 -15.67
N GLN A 94 -27.99 20.48 -16.89
CA GLN A 94 -27.66 19.64 -18.05
C GLN A 94 -26.13 19.58 -18.24
N ALA A 95 -25.52 18.43 -17.96
CA ALA A 95 -24.08 18.23 -18.11
C ALA A 95 -23.72 18.26 -19.61
N GLN A 96 -23.11 19.35 -20.04
CA GLN A 96 -22.46 19.40 -21.35
C GLN A 96 -21.29 18.40 -21.36
N PRO A 97 -20.94 17.82 -22.53
CA PRO A 97 -19.73 17.01 -22.66
C PRO A 97 -18.52 17.81 -22.18
N ILE A 98 -17.70 17.25 -21.29
CA ILE A 98 -16.50 17.92 -20.80
C ILE A 98 -15.48 17.96 -21.93
N ASP A 99 -15.09 19.16 -22.36
CA ASP A 99 -14.07 19.35 -23.39
C ASP A 99 -12.67 19.40 -22.76
N PHE A 100 -11.87 18.37 -23.03
CA PHE A 100 -10.49 18.25 -22.57
C PHE A 100 -9.45 18.73 -23.60
N SER A 101 -9.88 19.35 -24.71
CA SER A 101 -9.00 19.77 -25.82
C SER A 101 -7.90 20.76 -25.43
N GLN A 102 -8.07 21.48 -24.31
CA GLN A 102 -7.07 22.39 -23.76
C GLN A 102 -5.90 21.68 -23.04
N TYR A 103 -6.07 20.42 -22.67
CA TYR A 103 -5.05 19.63 -21.96
C TYR A 103 -4.28 18.73 -22.95
N PRO A 104 -3.04 18.30 -22.62
CA PRO A 104 -2.32 17.30 -23.40
C PRO A 104 -3.17 16.05 -23.68
N GLU A 105 -2.94 15.40 -24.83
CA GLU A 105 -3.67 14.16 -25.19
C GLU A 105 -3.42 13.04 -24.16
N SER A 106 -2.22 13.00 -23.58
CA SER A 106 -1.86 12.04 -22.55
C SER A 106 -0.82 12.58 -21.58
N ILE A 107 -0.90 12.13 -20.34
CA ILE A 107 0.18 12.21 -19.35
C ILE A 107 0.42 10.81 -18.82
N ASP A 108 1.69 10.44 -18.66
CA ASP A 108 2.10 9.15 -18.11
C ASP A 108 3.24 9.35 -17.11
N LEU A 109 2.95 9.10 -15.83
CA LEU A 109 3.88 9.26 -14.72
C LEU A 109 4.52 7.93 -14.29
N ARG A 110 4.29 6.82 -15.03
CA ARG A 110 4.78 5.48 -14.66
C ARG A 110 6.29 5.38 -14.54
N ALA A 111 7.04 6.21 -15.26
CA ALA A 111 8.51 6.26 -15.15
C ALA A 111 9.01 6.64 -13.73
N ARG A 112 8.13 7.21 -12.90
CA ARG A 112 8.43 7.61 -11.51
C ARG A 112 7.93 6.59 -10.48
N ASP A 113 7.18 5.58 -10.92
CA ASP A 113 6.63 4.60 -10.01
C ASP A 113 7.73 3.67 -9.49
N THR A 114 7.68 3.39 -8.19
CA THR A 114 8.30 2.19 -7.61
C THR A 114 7.73 0.93 -8.27
N LYS A 115 8.42 -0.21 -8.12
CA LYS A 115 7.91 -1.51 -8.59
C LYS A 115 6.47 -1.75 -8.13
N VAL A 116 5.70 -2.46 -8.96
CA VAL A 116 4.37 -2.93 -8.57
C VAL A 116 4.50 -3.91 -7.41
N LYS A 117 3.64 -3.74 -6.40
CA LYS A 117 3.59 -4.56 -5.19
C LYS A 117 2.31 -5.41 -5.14
N SER A 118 2.31 -6.43 -4.30
CA SER A 118 1.15 -7.29 -4.04
C SER A 118 0.67 -7.08 -2.61
N GLN A 119 -0.52 -6.51 -2.44
CA GLN A 119 -1.08 -6.19 -1.13
C GLN A 119 -1.34 -7.44 -0.29
N PHE A 120 -1.29 -7.27 1.02
CA PHE A 120 -1.72 -8.28 1.98
C PHE A 120 -3.13 -7.97 2.48
N GLY A 121 -4.05 -8.92 2.41
CA GLY A 121 -5.44 -8.72 2.85
C GLY A 121 -6.13 -7.52 2.17
N GLY A 122 -7.03 -6.85 2.88
CA GLY A 122 -7.80 -5.69 2.36
C GLY A 122 -7.04 -4.35 2.37
N THR A 123 -5.71 -4.33 2.34
CA THR A 123 -4.92 -3.11 2.60
C THR A 123 -4.73 -2.17 1.41
N CYS A 124 -5.60 -2.25 0.39
CA CYS A 124 -5.53 -1.41 -0.81
C CYS A 124 -5.46 0.10 -0.49
N THR A 125 -6.11 0.54 0.60
CA THR A 125 -6.06 1.94 1.07
C THR A 125 -4.64 2.40 1.42
N THR A 126 -3.80 1.49 1.91
CA THR A 126 -2.39 1.77 2.17
C THR A 126 -1.61 1.84 0.87
N PHE A 127 -1.75 0.82 0.03
CA PHE A 127 -0.94 0.67 -1.20
C PHE A 127 -1.24 1.78 -2.20
N GLY A 128 -2.51 2.13 -2.40
CA GLY A 128 -2.89 3.20 -3.32
C GLY A 128 -2.32 4.55 -2.92
N LEU A 129 -2.34 4.88 -1.61
CA LEU A 129 -1.81 6.15 -1.12
C LEU A 129 -0.29 6.17 -1.12
N VAL A 130 0.36 5.08 -0.68
CA VAL A 130 1.82 4.96 -0.71
C VAL A 130 2.35 5.09 -2.14
N ALA A 131 1.72 4.44 -3.13
CA ALA A 131 2.11 4.55 -4.52
C ALA A 131 2.05 6.00 -5.04
N ALA A 132 1.00 6.76 -4.69
CA ALA A 132 0.89 8.17 -5.05
C ALA A 132 1.98 9.03 -4.37
N ILE A 133 2.27 8.78 -3.08
CA ILE A 133 3.32 9.49 -2.35
C ILE A 133 4.71 9.19 -2.95
N GLU A 134 5.02 7.92 -3.22
CA GLU A 134 6.30 7.51 -3.81
C GLU A 134 6.51 8.14 -5.19
N ASN A 135 5.49 8.15 -6.05
CA ASN A 135 5.55 8.80 -7.36
C ASN A 135 5.84 10.31 -7.24
N LEU A 136 5.16 10.99 -6.31
CA LEU A 136 5.41 12.42 -6.02
C LEU A 136 6.84 12.67 -5.53
N ILE A 137 7.36 11.82 -4.64
CA ILE A 137 8.73 11.91 -4.10
C ILE A 137 9.74 11.78 -5.24
N ASN A 138 9.59 10.76 -6.08
CA ASN A 138 10.53 10.50 -7.18
C ASN A 138 10.60 11.67 -8.15
N ASN A 139 9.47 12.36 -8.39
CA ASN A 139 9.46 13.60 -9.16
C ASN A 139 10.08 14.78 -8.42
N SER A 140 9.60 15.06 -7.20
CA SER A 140 9.95 16.29 -6.45
C SER A 140 11.43 16.35 -6.06
N TYR A 141 12.07 15.19 -5.91
CA TYR A 141 13.45 15.05 -5.48
C TYR A 141 14.38 14.45 -6.54
N ASN A 142 13.91 14.25 -7.77
CA ASN A 142 14.68 13.71 -8.90
C ASN A 142 15.44 12.41 -8.56
N ILE A 143 14.74 11.46 -7.92
CA ILE A 143 15.36 10.21 -7.47
C ILE A 143 15.78 9.38 -8.71
N PRO A 144 17.07 9.03 -8.89
CA PRO A 144 17.55 8.35 -10.11
C PRO A 144 17.00 6.94 -10.32
N ASP A 145 16.87 6.17 -9.24
CA ASP A 145 16.17 4.87 -9.23
C ASP A 145 14.88 5.03 -8.42
N PRO A 146 13.70 5.01 -9.06
CA PRO A 146 12.41 5.12 -8.38
C PRO A 146 12.23 4.14 -7.21
N ASN A 147 12.87 2.98 -7.24
CA ASN A 147 12.80 1.98 -6.15
C ASN A 147 13.63 2.35 -4.92
N SER A 148 14.34 3.48 -4.95
CA SER A 148 15.06 4.00 -3.79
C SER A 148 14.17 4.84 -2.86
N SER A 149 12.91 5.10 -3.23
CA SER A 149 11.95 5.83 -2.41
C SER A 149 10.85 4.96 -1.79
N GLU A 150 11.03 3.63 -1.75
CA GLU A 150 9.98 2.72 -1.28
C GLU A 150 9.63 2.94 0.19
N LEU A 151 8.34 3.13 0.47
CA LEU A 151 7.77 3.28 1.81
C LEU A 151 7.09 1.98 2.26
N SER A 152 7.07 1.77 3.57
CA SER A 152 6.49 0.58 4.18
C SER A 152 4.97 0.68 4.30
N GLU A 153 4.27 -0.15 3.54
CA GLU A 153 2.83 -0.35 3.70
C GLU A 153 2.49 -1.00 5.05
N ARG A 154 3.37 -1.84 5.60
CA ARG A 154 3.17 -2.47 6.91
C ARG A 154 3.14 -1.43 8.02
N HIS A 155 4.13 -0.53 8.04
CA HIS A 155 4.17 0.53 9.03
C HIS A 155 2.97 1.46 8.84
N PHE A 156 2.72 1.90 7.62
CA PHE A 156 1.61 2.82 7.38
C PHE A 156 0.26 2.20 7.79
N TRP A 157 -0.03 0.95 7.40
CA TRP A 157 -1.24 0.24 7.83
C TRP A 157 -1.36 0.16 9.35
N SER A 158 -0.26 -0.09 10.06
CA SER A 158 -0.26 -0.19 11.53
C SER A 158 -0.71 1.08 12.26
N THR A 159 -0.67 2.23 11.57
CA THR A 159 -1.05 3.53 12.17
C THR A 159 -2.56 3.79 12.17
N TYR A 160 -3.34 3.08 11.35
CA TYR A 160 -4.79 3.32 11.22
C TYR A 160 -5.65 2.07 11.15
N GLY A 161 -5.18 0.97 10.55
CA GLY A 161 -5.76 -0.37 10.68
C GLY A 161 -7.23 -0.53 10.26
N VAL A 162 -7.76 0.37 9.43
CA VAL A 162 -9.19 0.40 9.02
C VAL A 162 -9.28 0.56 7.51
N TYR A 163 -10.18 -0.17 6.85
CA TYR A 163 -10.36 -0.15 5.40
C TYR A 163 -11.09 1.11 4.88
N SER A 164 -10.53 2.30 5.14
CA SER A 164 -11.09 3.60 4.73
C SER A 164 -10.02 4.49 4.11
N VAL A 165 -10.33 5.03 2.92
CA VAL A 165 -9.46 5.97 2.21
C VAL A 165 -9.29 7.29 2.99
N GLU A 166 -10.33 7.78 3.67
CA GLU A 166 -10.23 8.98 4.50
C GLU A 166 -9.36 8.73 5.74
N SER A 167 -9.45 7.54 6.34
CA SER A 167 -8.64 7.16 7.50
C SER A 167 -7.16 7.05 7.13
N ALA A 168 -6.86 6.53 5.94
CA ALA A 168 -5.49 6.53 5.39
C ALA A 168 -4.97 7.96 5.24
N ILE A 169 -5.73 8.87 4.60
CA ILE A 169 -5.34 10.28 4.46
C ILE A 169 -5.12 10.94 5.84
N ALA A 170 -6.06 10.77 6.77
CA ALA A 170 -5.96 11.35 8.11
C ALA A 170 -4.72 10.86 8.86
N SER A 171 -4.39 9.57 8.72
CA SER A 171 -3.20 9.00 9.34
C SER A 171 -1.90 9.46 8.69
N ALA A 172 -1.84 9.50 7.36
CA ALA A 172 -0.65 9.94 6.61
C ALA A 172 -0.29 11.41 6.88
N LYS A 173 -1.28 12.24 7.22
CA LYS A 173 -1.05 13.63 7.68
C LYS A 173 -0.48 13.74 9.08
N LYS A 174 -0.77 12.76 9.95
CA LYS A 174 -0.43 12.80 11.38
C LYS A 174 0.86 12.04 11.70
N ASN A 175 1.11 10.96 10.99
CA ASN A 175 2.17 10.01 11.31
C ASN A 175 3.20 9.97 10.18
N TYR A 176 4.47 9.85 10.55
CA TYR A 176 5.51 9.57 9.58
C TYR A 176 5.51 8.09 9.19
N ILE A 177 5.82 7.82 7.93
CA ILE A 177 5.94 6.50 7.33
C ILE A 177 7.42 6.17 7.19
N THR A 178 7.78 4.92 7.50
CA THR A 178 9.16 4.42 7.40
C THR A 178 9.42 3.87 6.00
N GLU A 179 10.69 3.80 5.60
CA GLU A 179 11.05 3.15 4.34
C GLU A 179 10.76 1.64 4.38
N GLU A 180 10.42 1.04 3.23
CA GLU A 180 10.12 -0.39 3.06
C GLU A 180 11.27 -1.28 3.57
N ALA A 181 12.51 -0.82 3.46
CA ALA A 181 13.69 -1.54 3.94
C ALA A 181 13.68 -1.82 5.46
N TYR A 182 12.95 -1.03 6.26
CA TYR A 182 12.92 -1.13 7.72
C TYR A 182 11.68 -1.82 8.27
N TRP A 183 10.60 -1.87 7.48
CA TRP A 183 9.48 -2.75 7.76
C TRP A 183 8.92 -3.35 6.47
N PRO A 184 9.59 -4.37 5.92
CA PRO A 184 9.21 -5.01 4.67
C PRO A 184 7.80 -5.61 4.69
N ILE A 185 7.15 -5.58 3.53
CA ILE A 185 5.82 -6.12 3.27
C ILE A 185 5.67 -7.61 3.67
N ASP A 186 6.72 -8.40 3.49
CA ASP A 186 6.74 -9.83 3.78
C ASP A 186 7.02 -10.16 5.25
N ARG A 187 7.29 -9.14 6.08
CA ARG A 187 7.57 -9.29 7.51
C ARG A 187 6.37 -8.91 8.37
N SER A 188 6.07 -9.77 9.35
CA SER A 188 5.07 -9.49 10.38
C SER A 188 5.55 -8.46 11.41
N SER A 189 6.86 -8.21 11.50
CA SER A 189 7.47 -7.31 12.49
C SER A 189 8.60 -6.49 11.88
N PRO A 190 8.75 -5.21 12.29
CA PRO A 190 9.78 -4.32 11.77
C PRO A 190 11.18 -4.78 12.17
N TYR A 191 12.20 -4.25 11.50
CA TYR A 191 13.56 -4.27 12.02
C TYR A 191 13.72 -3.32 13.22
N SER A 192 14.74 -3.57 14.04
CA SER A 192 15.09 -2.66 15.13
C SER A 192 15.42 -1.27 14.58
N GLY A 193 14.98 -0.21 15.27
CA GLY A 193 15.23 1.18 14.84
C GLY A 193 14.38 1.66 13.65
N TYR A 194 13.32 0.96 13.23
CA TYR A 194 12.53 1.37 12.07
C TYR A 194 11.94 2.79 12.17
N LEU A 195 11.68 3.27 13.39
CA LEU A 195 11.17 4.62 13.63
C LEU A 195 12.20 5.71 13.33
N ASP A 196 13.50 5.40 13.42
CA ASP A 196 14.58 6.33 13.05
C ASP A 196 14.58 6.62 11.54
N HIS A 197 13.86 5.80 10.76
CA HIS A 197 13.66 5.94 9.33
C HIS A 197 12.23 6.33 8.96
N ALA A 198 11.39 6.64 9.95
CA ALA A 198 10.05 7.19 9.73
C ALA A 198 10.14 8.69 9.51
N HIS A 199 10.39 9.10 8.27
CA HIS A 199 10.61 10.51 7.92
C HIS A 199 9.71 11.02 6.80
N THR A 200 8.76 10.23 6.29
CA THR A 200 7.85 10.68 5.21
C THR A 200 6.43 10.94 5.73
N LYS A 201 5.90 12.14 5.55
CA LYS A 201 4.56 12.54 6.01
C LYS A 201 3.82 13.37 4.96
N LEU A 202 2.55 13.07 4.74
CA LEU A 202 1.71 13.74 3.75
C LEU A 202 1.29 15.13 4.23
N ILE A 203 1.32 16.14 3.36
CA ILE A 203 0.99 17.53 3.71
C ILE A 203 -0.24 17.98 2.95
N ASP A 204 -1.34 18.23 3.67
CA ASP A 204 -2.58 18.86 3.21
C ASP A 204 -3.05 18.47 1.78
N PRO A 205 -3.31 17.18 1.52
CA PRO A 205 -3.78 16.72 0.21
C PRO A 205 -5.15 17.33 -0.12
N LEU A 206 -5.36 17.67 -1.39
CA LEU A 206 -6.60 18.31 -1.85
C LEU A 206 -7.64 17.26 -2.25
N TYR A 207 -8.80 17.26 -1.59
CA TYR A 207 -9.94 16.44 -2.03
C TYR A 207 -10.57 17.03 -3.29
N ILE A 208 -10.60 16.25 -4.37
CA ILE A 208 -11.08 16.67 -5.70
C ILE A 208 -12.37 15.97 -6.14
N ASP A 209 -12.99 15.21 -5.22
CA ASP A 209 -14.25 14.50 -5.42
C ASP A 209 -14.20 13.44 -6.53
N ASP A 210 -15.20 13.37 -7.41
CA ASP A 210 -15.23 12.46 -8.57
C ASP A 210 -14.87 13.15 -9.91
N SER A 211 -14.32 14.37 -9.85
CA SER A 211 -14.11 15.22 -11.02
C SER A 211 -12.94 14.76 -11.91
N VAL A 212 -13.27 14.24 -13.09
CA VAL A 212 -12.30 13.85 -14.13
C VAL A 212 -11.40 15.02 -14.55
N GLU A 213 -11.96 16.22 -14.69
CA GLU A 213 -11.19 17.40 -15.08
C GLU A 213 -10.12 17.76 -14.03
N LYS A 214 -10.47 17.72 -12.73
CA LYS A 214 -9.49 18.00 -11.66
C LYS A 214 -8.39 16.94 -11.59
N VAL A 215 -8.70 15.67 -11.91
CA VAL A 215 -7.67 14.62 -12.03
C VAL A 215 -6.72 14.94 -13.17
N ILE A 216 -7.23 15.31 -14.34
CA ILE A 216 -6.40 15.72 -15.49
C ILE A 216 -5.52 16.93 -15.14
N GLN A 217 -6.09 17.97 -14.50
CA GLN A 217 -5.34 19.13 -14.03
C GLN A 217 -4.23 18.77 -13.03
N SER A 218 -4.46 17.78 -12.16
CA SER A 218 -3.47 17.28 -11.21
C SER A 218 -2.31 16.60 -11.95
N LEU A 219 -2.64 15.69 -12.87
CA LEU A 219 -1.65 14.95 -13.64
C LEU A 219 -0.83 15.85 -14.57
N VAL A 220 -1.44 16.88 -15.18
CA VAL A 220 -0.72 17.90 -15.98
C VAL A 220 0.31 18.66 -15.14
N ARG A 221 0.03 18.91 -13.86
CA ARG A 221 0.99 19.48 -12.91
C ARG A 221 2.01 18.45 -12.41
N GLY A 222 1.91 17.20 -12.85
CA GLY A 222 2.79 16.11 -12.44
C GLY A 222 2.44 15.52 -11.08
N HIS A 223 1.24 15.78 -10.55
CA HIS A 223 0.77 15.30 -9.26
C HIS A 223 -0.08 14.03 -9.44
N PRO A 224 0.31 12.90 -8.84
CA PRO A 224 -0.50 11.69 -8.85
C PRO A 224 -1.77 11.87 -8.00
N VAL A 225 -2.78 11.04 -8.26
CA VAL A 225 -4.06 11.10 -7.55
C VAL A 225 -4.31 9.79 -6.81
N TYR A 226 -4.65 9.87 -5.53
CA TYR A 226 -5.11 8.75 -4.74
C TYR A 226 -6.61 8.54 -4.96
N LEU A 227 -7.01 7.33 -5.36
CA LEU A 227 -8.37 6.98 -5.74
C LEU A 227 -8.94 5.94 -4.78
N GLY A 228 -10.10 6.23 -4.18
CA GLY A 228 -11.02 5.24 -3.63
C GLY A 228 -12.22 5.06 -4.56
N THR A 229 -12.61 3.83 -4.87
CA THR A 229 -13.69 3.59 -5.84
C THR A 229 -14.42 2.28 -5.63
N SER A 230 -15.58 2.12 -6.26
CA SER A 230 -16.26 0.84 -6.40
C SER A 230 -15.43 -0.15 -7.22
N THR A 231 -15.24 -1.35 -6.70
CA THR A 231 -14.60 -2.44 -7.46
C THR A 231 -15.55 -2.96 -8.53
N THR A 232 -15.07 -3.14 -9.76
CA THR A 232 -15.87 -3.72 -10.85
C THR A 232 -15.35 -5.09 -11.29
N ALA A 233 -16.18 -5.86 -12.01
CA ALA A 233 -15.80 -7.19 -12.49
C ALA A 233 -14.58 -7.15 -13.42
N GLY A 234 -14.47 -6.12 -14.28
CA GLY A 234 -13.29 -5.87 -15.11
C GLY A 234 -12.02 -5.61 -14.29
N MET A 235 -12.13 -4.86 -13.18
CA MET A 235 -11.00 -4.72 -12.26
C MET A 235 -10.63 -6.09 -11.66
N SER A 236 -11.57 -6.76 -10.99
CA SER A 236 -11.33 -8.03 -10.27
C SER A 236 -10.86 -9.19 -11.14
N SER A 237 -11.17 -9.17 -12.45
CA SER A 237 -10.65 -10.14 -13.42
C SER A 237 -9.26 -9.81 -13.94
N CYS A 238 -8.62 -8.75 -13.41
CA CYS A 238 -7.33 -8.27 -13.84
C CYS A 238 -7.27 -7.92 -15.33
N ALA A 239 -8.37 -7.43 -15.90
CA ALA A 239 -8.37 -6.95 -17.27
C ALA A 239 -7.45 -5.73 -17.39
N ALA A 240 -6.53 -5.73 -18.37
CA ALA A 240 -5.67 -4.57 -18.62
C ALA A 240 -6.51 -3.34 -18.99
N VAL A 241 -7.48 -3.48 -19.89
CA VAL A 241 -8.45 -2.44 -20.25
C VAL A 241 -9.80 -2.77 -19.62
N ILE A 242 -10.29 -1.88 -18.76
CA ILE A 242 -11.58 -2.07 -18.09
C ILE A 242 -12.68 -1.52 -19.01
N SER A 243 -13.73 -2.31 -19.24
CA SER A 243 -14.89 -1.85 -20.01
C SER A 243 -15.60 -0.68 -19.30
N PRO A 244 -16.02 0.38 -20.00
CA PRO A 244 -16.81 1.47 -19.41
C PRO A 244 -18.12 1.00 -18.77
N TYR A 245 -18.64 -0.15 -19.22
CA TYR A 245 -19.87 -0.78 -18.73
C TYR A 245 -19.62 -1.90 -17.72
N SER A 246 -18.38 -2.03 -17.22
CA SER A 246 -18.02 -2.99 -16.18
C SER A 246 -18.91 -2.79 -14.96
N LYS A 247 -19.54 -3.86 -14.47
CA LYS A 247 -20.50 -3.80 -13.35
C LYS A 247 -19.79 -3.86 -12.01
N ALA A 248 -20.36 -3.22 -11.00
CA ALA A 248 -19.90 -3.36 -9.62
C ALA A 248 -19.83 -4.85 -9.23
N ASN A 249 -18.75 -5.21 -8.55
CA ASN A 249 -18.47 -6.59 -8.11
C ASN A 249 -18.44 -6.71 -6.57
N GLY A 250 -19.02 -5.72 -5.88
CA GLY A 250 -19.03 -5.64 -4.42
C GLY A 250 -17.72 -5.07 -3.84
N GLY A 251 -17.84 -4.44 -2.67
CA GLY A 251 -16.74 -3.81 -1.97
C GLY A 251 -16.22 -2.52 -2.62
N GLY A 252 -15.18 -1.97 -1.99
CA GLY A 252 -14.41 -0.83 -2.49
C GLY A 252 -12.97 -1.24 -2.77
N HIS A 253 -12.29 -0.42 -3.55
CA HIS A 253 -10.86 -0.56 -3.86
C HIS A 253 -10.17 0.79 -3.80
N ALA A 254 -8.88 0.78 -3.51
CA ALA A 254 -8.06 1.98 -3.49
C ALA A 254 -6.76 1.78 -4.29
N LEU A 255 -6.43 2.79 -5.08
CA LEU A 255 -5.47 2.74 -6.19
C LEU A 255 -4.76 4.08 -6.32
N SER A 256 -3.71 4.14 -7.15
CA SER A 256 -3.11 5.40 -7.58
C SER A 256 -3.39 5.64 -9.06
N ILE A 257 -3.88 6.82 -9.42
CA ILE A 257 -3.95 7.30 -10.79
C ILE A 257 -2.63 8.02 -11.09
N VAL A 258 -1.91 7.50 -12.08
CA VAL A 258 -0.56 7.93 -12.47
C VAL A 258 -0.50 8.42 -13.91
N GLY A 259 -1.65 8.61 -14.55
CA GLY A 259 -1.70 9.11 -15.91
C GLY A 259 -3.10 9.06 -16.49
N TYR A 260 -3.21 9.54 -17.72
CA TYR A 260 -4.43 9.46 -18.51
C TYR A 260 -4.11 9.48 -20.00
N ARG A 261 -5.09 9.04 -20.78
CA ARG A 261 -5.13 9.27 -22.23
C ARG A 261 -6.54 9.66 -22.63
N GLN A 262 -6.65 10.72 -23.41
CA GLN A 262 -7.88 11.11 -24.07
C GLN A 262 -8.15 10.16 -25.24
N ASP A 263 -9.38 9.68 -25.35
CA ASP A 263 -9.83 8.86 -26.47
C ASP A 263 -11.34 9.03 -26.62
N LYS A 264 -11.75 9.79 -27.65
CA LYS A 264 -13.16 10.09 -27.92
C LYS A 264 -13.97 8.86 -28.33
N SER A 265 -13.33 7.74 -28.66
CA SER A 265 -14.01 6.47 -28.95
C SER A 265 -14.42 5.71 -27.69
N ILE A 266 -13.87 6.09 -26.53
CA ILE A 266 -14.19 5.50 -25.23
C ILE A 266 -15.24 6.38 -24.54
N GLU A 267 -16.29 5.74 -24.01
CA GLU A 267 -17.32 6.44 -23.22
C GLU A 267 -16.67 7.28 -22.10
N GLY A 268 -17.12 8.51 -21.94
CA GLY A 268 -16.50 9.49 -21.03
C GLY A 268 -15.25 10.19 -21.57
N GLY A 269 -14.78 9.85 -22.77
CA GLY A 269 -13.74 10.60 -23.51
C GLY A 269 -12.29 10.19 -23.23
N GLY A 270 -12.05 9.03 -22.62
CA GLY A 270 -10.71 8.52 -22.36
C GLY A 270 -10.62 7.59 -21.15
N TYR A 271 -9.40 7.35 -20.68
CA TYR A 271 -9.11 6.51 -19.53
C TYR A 271 -7.97 7.04 -18.65
N PHE A 272 -8.05 6.72 -17.36
CA PHE A 272 -6.98 6.84 -16.39
C PHE A 272 -6.03 5.64 -16.49
N ILE A 273 -4.74 5.88 -16.29
CA ILE A 273 -3.73 4.86 -16.04
C ILE A 273 -3.67 4.68 -14.52
N ILE A 274 -4.08 3.52 -14.02
CA ILE A 274 -4.09 3.22 -12.59
C ILE A 274 -3.02 2.18 -12.24
N LYS A 275 -2.21 2.47 -11.23
CA LYS A 275 -1.30 1.51 -10.60
C LYS A 275 -2.07 0.69 -9.57
N ASN A 276 -2.14 -0.62 -9.78
CA ASN A 276 -2.81 -1.55 -8.86
C ASN A 276 -1.80 -2.19 -7.89
N SER A 277 -2.32 -2.82 -6.85
CA SER A 277 -1.58 -3.50 -5.80
C SER A 277 -1.90 -4.99 -5.73
N TRP A 278 -2.26 -5.60 -6.86
CA TRP A 278 -2.53 -7.05 -6.97
C TRP A 278 -1.39 -7.82 -7.66
N GLY A 279 -0.19 -7.24 -7.67
CA GLY A 279 0.99 -7.81 -8.32
C GLY A 279 1.08 -7.50 -9.81
N SER A 280 2.28 -7.72 -10.35
CA SER A 280 2.61 -7.42 -11.76
C SER A 280 1.84 -8.28 -12.77
N ASP A 281 1.32 -9.44 -12.36
CA ASP A 281 0.58 -10.34 -13.25
C ASP A 281 -0.86 -9.86 -13.49
N CYS A 282 -1.33 -8.88 -12.71
CA CYS A 282 -2.65 -8.30 -12.85
C CYS A 282 -2.63 -7.13 -13.85
N GLY A 283 -3.49 -7.18 -14.87
CA GLY A 283 -3.59 -6.11 -15.87
C GLY A 283 -2.39 -6.08 -16.82
N ASP A 284 -1.95 -4.87 -17.17
CA ASP A 284 -0.74 -4.61 -17.93
C ASP A 284 0.43 -4.36 -16.98
N SER A 285 1.14 -5.43 -16.61
CA SER A 285 2.30 -5.37 -15.71
C SER A 285 2.00 -4.73 -14.35
N GLY A 286 0.78 -4.92 -13.82
CA GLY A 286 0.31 -4.31 -12.57
C GLY A 286 -0.49 -3.02 -12.72
N TYR A 287 -0.65 -2.53 -13.96
CA TYR A 287 -1.46 -1.36 -14.26
C TYR A 287 -2.76 -1.76 -14.93
N GLN A 288 -3.79 -0.93 -14.79
CA GLN A 288 -5.04 -1.08 -15.54
C GLN A 288 -5.44 0.27 -16.14
N TYR A 289 -6.26 0.21 -17.19
CA TYR A 289 -6.78 1.37 -17.89
C TYR A 289 -8.26 1.52 -17.55
N LEU A 290 -8.56 2.53 -16.73
CA LEU A 290 -9.87 2.76 -16.14
C LEU A 290 -10.59 3.90 -16.90
N PRO A 291 -11.69 3.64 -17.62
CA PRO A 291 -12.40 4.69 -18.35
C PRO A 291 -12.84 5.85 -17.44
N PHE A 292 -12.76 7.08 -17.94
CA PHE A 292 -13.24 8.27 -17.21
C PHE A 292 -14.70 8.12 -16.79
N TYR A 293 -15.50 7.48 -17.65
CA TYR A 293 -16.91 7.20 -17.41
C TYR A 293 -17.17 6.41 -16.12
N HIS A 294 -16.21 5.60 -15.65
CA HIS A 294 -16.34 4.90 -14.38
C HIS A 294 -16.63 5.85 -13.21
N CYS A 295 -15.96 7.00 -13.15
CA CYS A 295 -16.19 8.00 -12.10
C CYS A 295 -17.40 8.91 -12.36
N MET A 296 -17.90 8.95 -13.60
CA MET A 296 -19.08 9.74 -13.99
C MET A 296 -20.40 8.99 -13.76
N ARG A 297 -20.33 7.67 -13.55
CA ARG A 297 -21.49 6.79 -13.38
C ARG A 297 -22.14 6.99 -12.01
N SER A 298 -23.47 7.01 -12.00
CA SER A 298 -24.26 7.14 -10.77
C SER A 298 -24.34 5.86 -9.94
N ASP A 299 -24.08 4.71 -10.53
CA ASP A 299 -24.10 3.40 -9.85
C ASP A 299 -22.73 3.00 -9.27
N LEU A 300 -21.71 3.81 -9.51
CA LEU A 300 -20.35 3.65 -9.00
C LEU A 300 -19.93 4.93 -8.28
N TYR A 301 -18.97 4.85 -7.37
CA TYR A 301 -18.41 6.02 -6.71
C TYR A 301 -16.91 6.15 -6.98
N CYS A 302 -16.44 7.40 -6.98
CA CYS A 302 -15.02 7.73 -6.89
C CYS A 302 -14.85 8.79 -5.79
N MET A 303 -13.77 8.64 -5.01
CA MET A 303 -13.32 9.57 -4.00
C MET A 303 -11.84 9.81 -4.27
N MET A 304 -11.48 11.02 -4.68
CA MET A 304 -10.14 11.30 -5.17
C MET A 304 -9.45 12.42 -4.41
N TRP A 305 -8.17 12.24 -4.15
CA TRP A 305 -7.28 13.24 -3.56
C TRP A 305 -6.09 13.48 -4.46
N GLU A 306 -5.84 14.74 -4.77
CA GLU A 306 -4.57 15.16 -5.33
C GLU A 306 -3.48 15.06 -4.27
N ILE A 307 -2.36 14.43 -4.64
CA ILE A 307 -1.17 14.30 -3.81
C ILE A 307 -0.09 15.21 -4.40
N ASP A 308 0.05 16.42 -3.85
CA ASP A 308 0.92 17.47 -4.37
C ASP A 308 2.10 17.80 -3.44
N LYS A 309 2.00 17.49 -2.15
CA LYS A 309 3.02 17.86 -1.16
C LYS A 309 3.28 16.79 -0.10
N VAL A 310 4.57 16.56 0.16
CA VAL A 310 5.05 15.62 1.18
C VAL A 310 6.28 16.21 1.88
N GLU A 311 6.37 15.98 3.19
CA GLU A 311 7.59 16.19 3.98
C GLU A 311 8.39 14.89 3.96
N THR A 312 9.66 14.94 3.55
CA THR A 312 10.54 13.75 3.52
C THR A 312 12.03 14.10 3.50
N GLU A 313 12.87 13.14 3.93
CA GLU A 313 14.33 13.23 3.91
C GLU A 313 14.98 12.60 2.67
N PHE A 314 14.21 12.02 1.74
CA PHE A 314 14.77 11.46 0.49
C PHE A 314 15.62 12.47 -0.31
N GLY A 315 15.28 13.77 -0.24
CA GLY A 315 16.02 14.86 -0.88
C GLY A 315 17.21 15.42 -0.10
N ASN A 316 17.37 15.04 1.16
CA ASN A 316 18.47 15.51 2.03
C ASN A 316 19.65 14.53 2.06
N GLN A 317 19.57 13.43 1.30
CA GLN A 317 20.66 12.48 1.18
C GLN A 317 21.74 13.09 0.29
N THR A 318 22.64 13.86 0.92
CA THR A 318 24.03 13.93 0.45
C THR A 318 24.49 12.49 0.23
N ALA A 319 25.15 12.23 -0.91
CA ALA A 319 25.64 10.91 -1.30
C ALA A 319 26.08 10.14 -0.05
N ALA A 320 25.42 9.01 0.23
CA ALA A 320 25.63 8.27 1.46
C ALA A 320 27.13 8.12 1.71
N THR A 321 27.65 8.76 2.76
CA THR A 321 29.04 8.58 3.17
C THR A 321 29.18 7.12 3.55
N PHE A 322 29.95 6.37 2.76
CA PHE A 322 30.30 5.00 3.07
C PHE A 322 30.93 4.95 4.46
N ASP A 323 30.30 4.28 5.42
CA ASP A 323 30.87 4.03 6.75
C ASP A 323 31.77 2.79 6.67
N PRO A 324 33.10 2.94 6.79
CA PRO A 324 34.02 1.82 6.74
C PRO A 324 33.77 0.77 7.84
N GLY A 325 33.07 1.11 8.92
CA GLY A 325 32.73 0.23 10.04
C GLY A 325 31.68 -0.84 9.73
N GLN A 326 30.95 -0.72 8.61
CA GLN A 326 29.90 -1.67 8.21
C GLN A 326 30.43 -2.93 7.50
N VAL A 327 31.73 -2.96 7.14
CA VAL A 327 32.36 -4.14 6.53
C VAL A 327 32.82 -5.10 7.63
N LYS A 328 32.12 -6.22 7.78
CA LYS A 328 32.53 -7.32 8.67
C LYS A 328 33.24 -8.42 7.89
N ALA A 329 34.33 -8.94 8.46
CA ALA A 329 35.03 -10.11 7.95
C ALA A 329 34.79 -11.31 8.88
N SER A 330 34.34 -12.44 8.32
CA SER A 330 34.30 -13.72 9.01
C SER A 330 35.36 -14.66 8.44
N PHE A 331 35.99 -15.43 9.31
CA PHE A 331 37.07 -16.34 8.98
C PHE A 331 36.67 -17.75 9.39
N ALA A 332 36.83 -18.70 8.48
CA ALA A 332 36.74 -20.13 8.78
C ALA A 332 37.98 -20.83 8.25
N TYR A 333 38.44 -21.87 8.93
CA TYR A 333 39.51 -22.71 8.40
C TYR A 333 39.25 -24.19 8.67
N TYR A 334 39.87 -25.04 7.86
CA TYR A 334 39.91 -26.49 8.10
C TYR A 334 41.27 -27.07 7.67
N ARG A 335 41.65 -28.19 8.29
CA ARG A 335 42.95 -28.85 8.08
C ARG A 335 42.77 -30.14 7.28
N ARG A 336 43.57 -30.32 6.22
CA ARG A 336 43.65 -31.57 5.44
C ARG A 336 45.12 -31.86 5.12
N ALA A 337 45.60 -33.07 5.43
CA ALA A 337 46.94 -33.54 5.06
C ALA A 337 48.09 -32.51 5.26
N PHE A 338 48.25 -31.99 6.48
CA PHE A 338 49.26 -30.99 6.85
C PHE A 338 49.14 -29.60 6.19
N GLN A 339 48.01 -29.32 5.56
CA GLN A 339 47.71 -28.03 4.92
C GLN A 339 46.47 -27.40 5.55
N TYR A 340 46.50 -26.07 5.71
CA TYR A 340 45.38 -25.28 6.18
C TYR A 340 44.66 -24.63 5.00
N TYR A 341 43.34 -24.72 4.99
CA TYR A 341 42.45 -24.10 4.02
C TYR A 341 41.64 -23.02 4.74
N TYR A 342 41.73 -21.78 4.28
CA TYR A 342 41.05 -20.63 4.88
C TYR A 342 39.93 -20.14 3.98
N ARG A 343 38.76 -19.88 4.55
CA ARG A 343 37.66 -19.14 3.96
C ARG A 343 37.55 -17.77 4.62
N VAL A 344 37.74 -16.71 3.86
CA VAL A 344 37.44 -15.33 4.31
C VAL A 344 36.12 -14.93 3.69
N THR A 345 35.17 -14.43 4.48
CA THR A 345 33.90 -13.87 4.00
C THR A 345 33.77 -12.42 4.41
N LEU A 346 33.59 -11.50 3.46
CA LEU A 346 33.24 -10.11 3.75
C LEU A 346 31.73 -9.92 3.63
N VAL A 347 31.12 -9.30 4.62
CA VAL A 347 29.69 -8.96 4.68
C VAL A 347 29.58 -7.48 4.98
N MET A 348 28.86 -6.74 4.14
CA MET A 348 28.46 -5.37 4.47
C MET A 348 27.12 -5.43 5.18
N GLU A 349 27.08 -4.94 6.42
CA GLU A 349 25.85 -4.83 7.19
C GLU A 349 25.30 -3.41 7.06
N GLY A 350 24.15 -3.27 6.41
CA GLY A 350 23.48 -1.99 6.28
C GLY A 350 22.11 -2.13 5.63
N PRO A 351 21.28 -1.07 5.68
CA PRO A 351 20.02 -1.00 4.96
C PRO A 351 20.25 -1.23 3.45
N GLN A 352 19.41 -2.04 2.81
CA GLN A 352 19.56 -2.41 1.39
C GLN A 352 19.76 -1.21 0.45
N LYS A 353 19.19 -0.05 0.78
CA LYS A 353 19.30 1.18 0.01
C LYS A 353 20.67 1.87 0.14
N GLN A 354 21.25 1.90 1.34
CA GLN A 354 22.64 2.37 1.52
C GLN A 354 23.61 1.47 0.76
N LEU A 355 23.33 0.16 0.74
CA LEU A 355 24.12 -0.83 0.00
C LEU A 355 23.94 -0.74 -1.52
N LYS A 356 22.74 -0.38 -2.03
CA LYS A 356 22.45 -0.16 -3.45
C LYS A 356 23.10 1.09 -4.04
N LEU A 357 23.34 2.14 -3.24
CA LEU A 357 24.08 3.33 -3.69
C LEU A 357 25.55 3.04 -3.99
N ILE A 358 26.05 1.88 -3.54
CA ILE A 358 27.44 1.44 -3.70
C ILE A 358 27.53 0.53 -4.93
N ASP A 359 27.27 1.09 -6.11
CA ASP A 359 27.49 0.35 -7.36
C ASP A 359 28.98 0.05 -7.59
N ASN A 360 29.28 -1.13 -8.17
CA ASN A 360 30.60 -1.56 -8.65
C ASN A 360 31.74 -1.45 -7.62
N VAL A 361 31.63 -2.21 -6.54
CA VAL A 361 32.76 -2.39 -5.61
C VAL A 361 33.78 -3.35 -6.19
N THR A 362 35.05 -2.93 -6.26
CA THR A 362 36.16 -3.84 -6.51
C THR A 362 36.83 -4.20 -5.19
N TYR A 363 36.97 -5.50 -4.94
CA TYR A 363 37.69 -6.03 -3.79
C TYR A 363 39.06 -6.53 -4.24
N THR A 364 40.12 -6.05 -3.62
CA THR A 364 41.47 -6.62 -3.79
C THR A 364 41.91 -7.25 -2.48
N LEU A 365 42.32 -8.52 -2.57
CA LEU A 365 42.96 -9.22 -1.46
C LEU A 365 44.43 -9.43 -1.77
N SER A 366 45.31 -9.00 -0.87
CA SER A 366 46.74 -9.32 -0.94
C SER A 366 47.18 -10.01 0.34
N SER A 367 47.80 -11.19 0.20
CA SER A 367 48.52 -11.88 1.28
C SER A 367 49.91 -12.27 0.81
N SER A 368 50.94 -11.81 1.52
CA SER A 368 52.35 -12.25 1.41
C SER A 368 52.80 -12.72 0.02
N GLY A 369 52.73 -11.83 -0.98
CA GLY A 369 53.29 -12.03 -2.33
C GLY A 369 52.32 -12.52 -3.41
N ASN A 370 51.07 -12.87 -3.08
CA ASN A 370 50.05 -13.20 -4.07
C ASN A 370 48.89 -12.20 -3.98
N ASN A 371 48.72 -11.41 -5.05
CA ASN A 371 47.60 -10.48 -5.20
C ASN A 371 46.52 -11.17 -6.04
N LYS A 372 45.29 -11.21 -5.54
CA LYS A 372 44.13 -11.66 -6.32
C LYS A 372 43.09 -10.56 -6.31
N SER A 373 42.91 -9.92 -7.46
CA SER A 373 41.90 -8.87 -7.69
C SER A 373 40.70 -9.50 -8.37
N ILE A 374 39.49 -9.21 -7.88
CA ILE A 374 38.24 -9.65 -8.50
C ILE A 374 37.28 -8.46 -8.50
N SER A 375 36.77 -8.11 -9.68
CA SER A 375 35.68 -7.17 -9.87
C SER A 375 34.36 -7.93 -9.87
N SER A 376 33.36 -7.47 -9.10
CA SER A 376 31.99 -7.96 -9.22
C SER A 376 31.11 -6.91 -9.87
N GLU A 377 30.36 -7.30 -10.90
CA GLU A 377 29.38 -6.44 -11.57
C GLU A 377 27.99 -6.49 -10.90
N ASN A 378 27.77 -7.39 -9.94
CA ASN A 378 26.50 -7.53 -9.22
C ASN A 378 26.73 -7.73 -7.72
N PHE A 379 25.88 -7.07 -6.92
CA PHE A 379 25.91 -7.10 -5.46
C PHE A 379 25.62 -8.52 -4.95
N VAL A 380 26.65 -9.20 -4.42
CA VAL A 380 26.49 -10.46 -3.69
C VAL A 380 26.66 -10.15 -2.21
N THR A 381 25.69 -10.56 -1.39
CA THR A 381 25.64 -10.40 0.08
C THR A 381 26.73 -11.17 0.85
N GLY A 382 27.84 -11.51 0.18
CA GLY A 382 29.00 -12.16 0.76
C GLY A 382 29.94 -12.71 -0.31
N PHE A 383 31.23 -12.39 -0.23
CA PHE A 383 32.26 -12.98 -1.09
C PHE A 383 33.12 -13.92 -0.28
N SER A 384 33.39 -15.13 -0.80
CA SER A 384 34.20 -16.13 -0.12
C SER A 384 35.45 -16.49 -0.93
N TRP A 385 36.61 -16.37 -0.30
CA TRP A 385 37.88 -16.78 -0.90
C TRP A 385 38.49 -17.97 -0.18
N PHE A 386 39.11 -18.86 -0.95
CA PHE A 386 39.85 -20.01 -0.42
C PHE A 386 41.35 -19.82 -0.62
N PHE A 387 42.13 -19.92 0.46
CA PHE A 387 43.60 -19.87 0.41
C PHE A 387 44.22 -21.04 1.13
N GLN A 388 45.42 -21.39 0.70
CA GLN A 388 46.23 -22.46 1.28
C GLN A 388 47.51 -21.86 1.88
N SER A 389 47.76 -22.14 3.16
CA SER A 389 48.96 -21.67 3.85
C SER A 389 49.55 -22.76 4.75
N ARG A 390 50.86 -22.66 5.03
CA ARG A 390 51.58 -23.47 6.03
C ARG A 390 51.66 -22.77 7.39
N THR A 391 51.25 -21.50 7.48
CA THR A 391 51.31 -20.66 8.68
C THR A 391 49.91 -20.19 9.08
N ILE A 392 49.64 -20.24 10.40
CA ILE A 392 48.33 -19.94 11.00
C ILE A 392 48.07 -18.43 11.10
N ASN A 393 49.14 -17.64 11.32
CA ASN A 393 49.08 -16.19 11.36
C ASN A 393 49.57 -15.59 10.04
N PHE A 394 48.68 -14.97 9.27
CA PHE A 394 49.10 -14.20 8.10
C PHE A 394 48.27 -12.91 7.94
N PRO A 395 48.94 -11.80 7.55
CA PRO A 395 48.25 -10.54 7.30
C PRO A 395 47.48 -10.63 5.98
N VAL A 396 46.27 -10.09 5.99
CA VAL A 396 45.38 -9.99 4.85
C VAL A 396 45.01 -8.53 4.68
N ILE A 397 45.34 -7.95 3.54
CA ILE A 397 44.91 -6.59 3.21
C ILE A 397 43.70 -6.68 2.29
N VAL A 398 42.60 -6.04 2.69
CA VAL A 398 41.40 -5.87 1.88
C VAL A 398 41.36 -4.42 1.42
N THR A 399 41.33 -4.19 0.11
CA THR A 399 41.08 -2.86 -0.45
C THR A 399 39.72 -2.84 -1.14
N VAL A 400 38.89 -1.87 -0.76
CA VAL A 400 37.56 -1.58 -1.30
C VAL A 400 37.66 -0.28 -2.09
N LYS A 401 37.33 -0.30 -3.37
CA LYS A 401 37.28 0.90 -4.21
C LYS A 401 35.85 1.17 -4.69
N LEU A 402 35.39 2.39 -4.48
CA LEU A 402 34.06 2.86 -4.87
C LEU A 402 34.08 3.53 -6.27
N LYS A 403 32.91 3.62 -6.93
CA LYS A 403 32.75 4.41 -8.18
C LYS A 403 33.10 5.89 -7.99
N SER A 404 32.91 6.44 -6.79
CA SER A 404 33.29 7.82 -6.43
C SER A 404 34.81 8.05 -6.52
N GLY A 405 35.61 6.97 -6.60
CA GLY A 405 37.07 7.02 -6.61
C GLY A 405 37.70 6.85 -5.23
N GLU A 406 36.89 6.83 -4.17
CA GLU A 406 37.35 6.59 -2.80
C GLU A 406 37.86 5.16 -2.62
N VAL A 407 38.93 5.03 -1.82
CA VAL A 407 39.61 3.76 -1.57
C VAL A 407 39.76 3.55 -0.07
N PHE A 408 39.25 2.43 0.42
CA PHE A 408 39.34 2.01 1.82
C PHE A 408 40.22 0.78 1.92
N THR A 409 41.15 0.76 2.87
CA THR A 409 42.09 -0.35 3.07
C THR A 409 42.01 -0.86 4.49
N TYR A 410 41.82 -2.17 4.65
CA TYR A 410 41.70 -2.85 5.92
C TYR A 410 42.84 -3.85 6.09
N ASN A 411 43.56 -3.72 7.20
CA ASN A 411 44.58 -4.67 7.59
C ASN A 411 43.98 -5.69 8.57
N LEU A 412 43.69 -6.88 8.08
CA LEU A 412 43.15 -7.97 8.86
C LEU A 412 44.27 -8.95 9.21
N THR A 413 44.30 -9.42 10.44
CA THR A 413 45.21 -10.50 10.84
C THR A 413 44.38 -11.76 11.05
N VAL A 414 44.59 -12.77 10.21
CA VAL A 414 44.04 -14.11 10.46
C VAL A 414 44.85 -14.68 11.62
N LYS A 415 44.19 -15.01 12.73
CA LYS A 415 44.79 -15.61 13.92
C LYS A 415 44.42 -17.08 14.04
#